data_AF-A0A7Y0KNI0-F1
#
_entry.id   AF-A0A7Y0KNI0-F1
#
_cell.length_a   1.000
_cell.length_b   1.000
_cell.length_c   1.000
_cell.angle_alpha   90.00
_cell.angle_beta   90.00
_cell.angle_gamma   90.00
#
_symmetry.space_group_name_H-M   'P 1'
#
loop_
_entity.id
_entity.type
_entity.pdbx_description
1 polymer ?
#
loop_
_entity_poly.entity_id
_entity_poly.type
_entity_poly.pdbx_seq_one_letter_code
_entity_poly.pdbx_strand_id
1 'polypeptide(L)'
;MLWLYLRYIARHAHDLPWVHLVVGAFGNAAFVVGSIFFLYPSLTRTGTWLFVVASWGMLIGVTGEIAVRYEARRRARGEAVTPPGPTTTPTTPTTPAS
;
A
#
# COMPACT_ATOMS: atom_id res chain seq x y z
N MET A 1 13.21 17.18 14.23
CA MET A 1 13.99 16.21 13.43
C MET A 1 13.17 15.00 13.01
N LEU A 2 12.52 14.28 13.93
CA LEU A 2 11.63 13.14 13.61
C LEU A 2 10.51 13.47 12.59
N TRP A 3 9.87 14.63 12.73
CA TRP A 3 8.78 15.06 11.85
C TRP A 3 9.24 15.38 10.41
N LEU A 4 10.47 15.88 10.24
CA LEU A 4 11.10 16.05 8.92
C LEU A 4 11.41 14.69 8.28
N TYR A 5 11.83 13.72 9.09
CA TYR A 5 12.06 12.34 8.68
C TYR A 5 10.78 11.65 8.18
N LEU A 6 9.66 11.78 8.93
CA LEU A 6 8.35 11.27 8.49
C LEU A 6 7.90 11.92 7.18
N ARG A 7 8.12 13.23 7.04
CA ARG A 7 7.73 13.96 5.82
C ARG A 7 8.63 13.66 4.63
N TYR A 8 9.89 13.32 4.87
CA TYR A 8 10.85 12.89 3.85
C TYR A 8 10.50 11.49 3.31
N ILE A 9 10.13 10.56 4.20
CA ILE A 9 9.63 9.22 3.85
C ILE A 9 8.31 9.32 3.07
N ALA A 10 7.38 10.19 3.50
CA ALA A 10 6.11 10.40 2.80
C ALA A 10 6.28 11.00 1.39
N ARG A 11 7.39 11.70 1.11
CA ARG A 11 7.66 12.31 -0.20
C ARG A 11 8.34 11.34 -1.18
N HIS A 12 9.07 10.34 -0.68
CA HIS A 12 9.56 9.20 -1.47
C HIS A 12 8.50 8.09 -1.64
N ALA A 13 7.30 8.28 -1.08
CA ALA A 13 6.24 7.29 -1.09
C ALA A 13 5.57 7.06 -2.45
N HIS A 14 5.83 7.91 -3.44
CA HIS A 14 5.27 7.76 -4.78
C HIS A 14 5.81 6.53 -5.54
N ASP A 15 6.96 5.97 -5.15
CA ASP A 15 7.51 4.70 -5.66
C ASP A 15 7.18 3.47 -4.78
N LEU A 16 6.40 3.63 -3.70
CA LEU A 16 6.17 2.59 -2.68
C LEU A 16 5.04 1.55 -2.91
N PRO A 17 4.18 1.56 -3.96
CA PRO A 17 3.15 0.52 -4.06
C PRO A 17 3.77 -0.88 -4.20
N TRP A 18 4.98 -0.98 -4.78
CA TRP A 18 5.66 -2.27 -4.93
C TRP A 18 6.43 -2.71 -3.68
N VAL A 19 7.02 -1.75 -2.94
CA VAL A 19 7.84 -2.05 -1.76
C VAL A 19 7.01 -2.65 -0.63
N HIS A 20 5.80 -2.13 -0.35
CA HIS A 20 4.96 -2.71 0.70
C HIS A 20 4.48 -4.13 0.35
N LEU A 21 4.24 -4.39 -0.95
CA LEU A 21 3.87 -5.72 -1.46
C LEU A 21 5.03 -6.70 -1.31
N VAL A 22 6.25 -6.31 -1.69
CA VAL A 22 7.44 -7.15 -1.54
C VAL A 22 7.76 -7.41 -0.07
N VAL A 23 7.66 -6.39 0.79
CA VAL A 23 7.90 -6.54 2.25
C VAL A 23 6.84 -7.43 2.90
N GLY A 24 5.57 -7.28 2.53
CA GLY A 24 4.49 -8.16 3.00
C GLY A 24 4.66 -9.61 2.51
N ALA A 25 5.01 -9.81 1.23
CA ALA A 25 5.26 -11.13 0.66
C ALA A 25 6.48 -11.80 1.28
N PHE A 26 7.57 -11.05 1.49
CA PHE A 26 8.77 -11.52 2.17
C PHE A 26 8.47 -11.91 3.63
N GLY A 27 7.70 -11.09 4.35
CA GLY A 27 7.25 -11.41 5.71
C GLY A 27 6.43 -12.70 5.77
N ASN A 28 5.49 -12.90 4.83
CA ASN A 28 4.72 -14.13 4.71
C ASN A 28 5.58 -15.37 4.42
N ALA A 29 6.52 -15.26 3.47
CA ALA A 29 7.43 -16.37 3.16
C ALA A 29 8.33 -16.73 4.35
N ALA A 30 8.92 -15.71 5.00
CA ALA A 30 9.73 -15.90 6.19
C ALA A 30 8.92 -16.49 7.36
N PHE A 31 7.63 -16.17 7.47
CA PHE A 31 6.74 -16.76 8.47
C PHE A 31 6.57 -18.27 8.25
N VAL A 32 6.28 -18.69 7.01
CA VAL A 32 6.16 -20.11 6.65
C VAL A 32 7.48 -20.86 6.91
N VAL A 33 8.61 -20.30 6.49
CA VAL A 33 9.94 -20.90 6.72
C VAL A 33 10.24 -20.98 8.23
N GLY A 34 9.94 -19.92 8.98
CA GLY A 34 10.10 -19.89 10.44
C GLY A 34 9.25 -20.95 11.15
N SER A 35 8.01 -21.18 10.71
CA SER A 35 7.15 -22.25 11.22
C SER A 35 7.71 -23.64 10.94
N ILE A 36 8.29 -23.88 9.75
CA ILE A 36 8.95 -25.15 9.42
C ILE A 36 10.19 -25.37 10.30
N PHE A 37 10.98 -24.33 10.54
CA PHE A 37 12.15 -24.40 11.41
C PHE A 37 11.77 -24.74 12.87
N PHE A 38 10.57 -24.35 13.30
CA PHE A 38 10.04 -24.66 14.62
C PHE A 38 9.77 -26.15 14.86
N LEU A 39 9.59 -26.96 13.80
CA LEU A 39 9.40 -28.41 13.92
C LEU A 39 10.68 -29.15 14.33
N TYR A 40 11.85 -28.54 14.14
CA TYR A 40 13.13 -29.15 14.45
C TYR A 40 13.70 -28.55 15.74
N PRO A 41 13.87 -29.33 16.84
CA PRO A 41 14.32 -28.81 18.12
C PRO A 41 15.71 -28.14 18.06
N SER A 42 16.57 -28.56 17.14
CA SER A 42 17.89 -27.95 16.90
C SER A 42 17.86 -26.62 16.14
N LEU A 43 16.78 -26.30 15.42
CA LEU A 43 16.64 -25.06 14.63
C LEU A 43 15.68 -24.04 15.27
N THR A 44 15.09 -24.37 16.43
CA THR A 44 14.15 -23.50 17.15
C THR A 44 14.66 -22.08 17.37
N ARG A 45 15.93 -21.89 17.78
CA ARG A 45 16.51 -20.54 17.96
C ARG A 45 16.50 -19.73 16.65
N THR A 46 16.87 -20.36 15.54
CA THR A 46 16.86 -19.72 14.22
C THR A 46 15.44 -19.44 13.75
N GLY A 47 14.51 -20.38 13.99
CA GLY A 47 13.09 -20.22 13.74
C GLY A 47 12.47 -19.05 14.52
N THR A 48 12.82 -18.87 15.79
CA THR A 48 12.36 -17.72 16.61
C THR A 48 12.82 -16.39 16.01
N TRP A 49 14.08 -16.27 15.61
CA TRP A 49 14.59 -15.05 14.97
C TRP A 49 13.92 -14.79 13.61
N LEU A 50 13.73 -15.83 12.79
CA LEU A 50 12.96 -15.71 11.54
C LEU A 50 11.53 -15.24 11.81
N PHE A 51 10.89 -15.78 12.84
CA PHE A 51 9.51 -15.44 13.20
C PHE A 51 9.36 -13.98 13.64
N VAL A 52 10.31 -13.47 14.42
CA VAL A 52 10.35 -12.05 14.81
C VAL A 52 10.49 -11.17 13.57
N VAL A 53 11.48 -11.43 12.71
CA VAL A 53 11.71 -10.64 11.49
C VAL A 53 10.51 -10.73 10.53
N ALA A 54 9.92 -11.92 10.38
CA ALA A 54 8.72 -12.15 9.57
C ALA A 54 7.52 -11.33 10.09
N SER A 55 7.30 -11.33 11.40
CA SER A 55 6.20 -10.59 12.04
C SER A 55 6.34 -9.07 11.84
N TRP A 56 7.56 -8.54 11.94
CA TRP A 56 7.85 -7.13 11.62
C TRP A 56 7.62 -6.81 10.14
N GLY A 57 8.05 -7.70 9.23
CA GLY A 57 7.80 -7.55 7.79
C GLY A 57 6.29 -7.52 7.47
N MET A 58 5.52 -8.41 8.08
CA MET A 58 4.07 -8.45 7.91
C MET A 58 3.39 -7.19 8.46
N LEU A 59 3.83 -6.68 9.62
CA LEU A 59 3.32 -5.44 10.20
C LEU A 59 3.54 -4.24 9.27
N ILE A 60 4.74 -4.14 8.68
CA ILE A 60 5.05 -3.07 7.71
C ILE A 60 4.20 -3.23 6.45
N GLY A 61 4.02 -4.45 5.95
CA GLY A 61 3.16 -4.74 4.80
C GLY A 61 1.72 -4.28 5.01
N VAL A 62 1.11 -4.64 6.15
CA VAL A 62 -0.26 -4.24 6.53
C VAL A 62 -0.37 -2.72 6.69
N THR A 63 0.62 -2.09 7.32
CA THR A 63 0.64 -0.63 7.49
C THR A 63 0.65 0.09 6.15
N GLY A 64 1.41 -0.41 5.17
CA GLY A 64 1.45 0.12 3.81
C GLY A 64 0.11 -0.02 3.09
N GLU A 65 -0.54 -1.18 3.18
CA GLU A 65 -1.85 -1.41 2.55
C GLU A 65 -2.95 -0.51 3.13
N ILE A 66 -2.94 -0.30 4.46
CA ILE A 66 -3.86 0.62 5.13
C ILE A 66 -3.63 2.07 4.65
N ALA A 67 -2.38 2.50 4.52
CA ALA A 67 -2.04 3.84 4.04
C ALA A 67 -2.55 4.08 2.60
N VAL A 68 -2.30 3.13 1.69
CA VAL A 68 -2.77 3.22 0.30
C VAL A 68 -4.30 3.26 0.23
N ARG A 69 -4.99 2.40 1.00
CA ARG A 69 -6.47 2.41 1.07
C ARG A 69 -7.00 3.74 1.60
N TYR A 70 -6.31 4.35 2.56
CA TYR A 70 -6.71 5.63 3.13
C TYR A 70 -6.57 6.77 2.11
N GLU A 71 -5.48 6.79 1.33
CA GLU A 71 -5.30 7.75 0.24
C GLU A 71 -6.33 7.59 -0.87
N ALA A 72 -6.61 6.35 -1.29
CA ALA A 72 -7.63 6.07 -2.30
C ALA A 72 -9.03 6.57 -1.86
N ARG A 73 -9.38 6.37 -0.59
CA ARG A 73 -10.63 6.90 -0.02
C ARG A 73 -10.66 8.42 0.06
N ARG A 74 -9.52 9.07 0.33
CA ARG A 74 -9.44 10.54 0.32
C ARG A 74 -9.65 11.12 -1.08
N ARG A 75 -9.10 10.48 -2.12
CA ARG A 75 -9.31 10.90 -3.52
C ARG A 75 -10.78 10.79 -3.93
N ALA A 76 -11.41 9.63 -3.67
CA ALA A 76 -12.82 9.42 -3.97
C ALA A 76 -13.75 10.40 -3.23
N ARG A 77 -13.41 10.79 -1.98
CA ARG A 77 -14.18 11.79 -1.22
C ARG A 77 -13.97 13.22 -1.74
N GLY A 78 -12.82 13.52 -2.34
CA GLY A 78 -12.55 14.82 -2.98
C GLY A 78 -13.33 15.01 -4.28
N GLU A 79 -13.45 13.94 -5.09
CA GLU A 79 -14.27 13.95 -6.30
C GLU A 79 -15.77 14.04 -5.98
N ALA A 80 -16.26 13.42 -4.91
CA ALA A 80 -17.66 13.55 -4.49
C ALA A 80 -18.04 14.98 -4.04
N VAL A 81 -17.07 15.81 -3.64
CA VAL A 81 -17.28 17.21 -3.23
C VAL A 81 -17.22 18.17 -4.42
N THR A 82 -16.64 17.77 -5.55
CA THR A 82 -16.69 18.53 -6.79
C THR A 82 -17.82 17.95 -7.65
N PRO A 83 -19.03 18.55 -7.70
CA PRO A 83 -20.05 18.09 -8.62
C PRO A 83 -19.48 18.10 -10.04
N PRO A 84 -19.85 17.14 -10.91
CA PRO A 84 -19.45 17.20 -12.31
C PRO A 84 -19.85 18.58 -12.83
N GLY A 85 -18.84 19.40 -13.16
CA GLY A 85 -19.07 20.63 -13.92
C GLY A 85 -19.88 20.26 -15.15
N PRO A 86 -20.81 21.13 -15.58
CA PRO A 86 -21.80 20.80 -16.59
C PRO A 86 -21.10 20.13 -17.76
N THR A 87 -21.47 18.88 -18.04
CA THR A 87 -21.09 18.17 -19.25
C THR A 87 -21.38 19.13 -20.39
N THR A 88 -20.35 19.75 -20.96
CA THR A 88 -20.48 20.42 -22.23
C THR A 88 -20.66 19.30 -23.24
N THR A 89 -21.90 18.81 -23.35
CA THR A 89 -22.38 18.05 -24.49
C THR A 89 -21.91 18.84 -25.71
N PRO A 90 -21.10 18.25 -26.60
CA PRO A 90 -20.76 18.91 -27.84
C PRO A 90 -22.08 19.21 -28.53
N THR A 91 -22.45 20.50 -28.61
CA THR A 91 -23.59 20.92 -29.40
C THR A 91 -23.25 20.59 -30.85
N THR A 92 -23.85 19.52 -31.36
CA THR A 92 -23.91 19.22 -32.78
C THR A 92 -24.35 20.50 -33.51
N PRO A 93 -23.54 21.05 -34.44
CA PRO A 93 -23.98 22.19 -35.21
C PRO A 93 -25.10 21.70 -36.14
N THR A 94 -26.34 22.10 -35.84
CA THR A 94 -27.47 21.91 -36.74
C THR A 94 -27.24 22.80 -37.96
N THR A 95 -26.75 22.22 -39.05
CA THR A 95 -26.72 22.88 -40.36
C THR A 95 -28.16 23.09 -40.83
N PRO A 96 -28.61 24.32 -41.09
CA PRO A 96 -29.87 24.54 -41.80
C PRO A 96 -29.64 24.20 -43.28
N ALA A 97 -30.23 23.10 -43.74
CA ALA A 97 -30.32 22.83 -45.18
C ALA A 97 -31.27 23.87 -45.80
N SER A 98 -30.73 24.60 -46.77
CA SER A 98 -31.42 25.61 -47.58
C SER A 98 -32.35 24.98 -48.62
#